data_AF-A0A3D3CFQ7-F1
#
_entry.id   AF-A0A3D3CFQ7-F1
#
_cell.length_a   1.000
_cell.length_b   1.000
_cell.length_c   1.000
_cell.angle_alpha   90.00
_cell.angle_beta   90.00
_cell.angle_gamma   90.00
#
_symmetry.space_group_name_H-M   'P 1'
#
loop_
_entity.id
_entity.type
_entity.pdbx_description
1 polymer ?
#
loop_
_entity_poly.entity_id
_entity_poly.type
_entity_poly.pdbx_seq_one_letter_code
_entity_poly.pdbx_strand_id
1 'polypeptide(L)' 'ELGIPCVVNAKEACSRLSDGMTVTVDGYRGLVYHGRIRLTV' A
#
# COMPACT_ATOMS: atom_id res chain seq x y z
N GLU A 1 11.62 -1.22 -14.78
CA GLU A 1 10.86 -1.19 -13.51
C GLU A 1 10.78 -2.61 -12.97
N LEU A 2 10.80 -2.81 -11.65
CA LEU A 2 10.94 -4.14 -11.03
C LEU A 2 9.65 -4.99 -11.03
N GLY A 3 8.55 -4.49 -11.62
CA GLY A 3 7.25 -5.17 -11.58
C GLY A 3 6.59 -5.15 -10.20
N ILE A 4 7.09 -4.32 -9.28
CA ILE A 4 6.61 -4.21 -7.90
C ILE A 4 5.78 -2.92 -7.78
N PRO A 5 4.56 -2.97 -7.20
CA PRO A 5 3.76 -1.77 -6.99
C PRO A 5 4.47 -0.77 -6.07
N CYS A 6 4.47 0.50 -6.44
CA CYS A 6 5.13 1.58 -5.71
C CYS A 6 4.18 2.76 -5.55
N VAL A 7 4.10 3.32 -4.34
CA VAL A 7 3.37 4.56 -4.05
C VAL A 7 4.35 5.57 -3.46
N VAL A 8 4.41 6.75 -4.06
CA VAL A 8 5.29 7.85 -3.62
C VAL A 8 4.46 9.00 -3.07
N ASN A 9 5.12 9.98 -2.43
CA ASN A 9 4.48 11.14 -1.80
C ASN A 9 3.50 10.80 -0.65
N ALA A 10 3.72 9.66 0.02
CA ALA A 10 2.96 9.24 1.19
C ALA A 10 3.50 9.91 2.47
N LYS A 11 3.24 11.21 2.64
CA LYS A 11 3.78 12.06 3.72
C LYS A 11 3.59 11.49 5.13
N GLU A 12 2.49 10.78 5.38
CA GLU A 12 2.12 10.22 6.68
C GLU A 12 2.44 8.72 6.80
N ALA A 13 3.17 8.13 5.85
CA ALA A 13 3.41 6.68 5.84
C ALA A 13 4.07 6.19 7.14
N CYS A 14 5.12 6.87 7.60
CA CYS A 14 5.88 6.45 8.77
C CYS A 14 5.12 6.56 10.10
N SER A 15 4.09 7.41 10.19
CA SER A 15 3.26 7.53 11.40
C SER A 15 2.06 6.59 11.40
N ARG A 16 1.64 6.12 10.21
CA ARG A 16 0.45 5.26 10.04
C ARG A 16 0.78 3.79 9.87
N LEU A 17 1.97 3.46 9.37
CA LEU A 17 2.44 2.09 9.23
C LEU A 17 3.23 1.68 10.47
N SER A 18 3.11 0.41 10.83
CA SER A 18 3.84 -0.18 11.95
C SER A 18 4.52 -1.46 11.51
N ASP A 19 5.60 -1.83 12.19
CA ASP A 19 6.30 -3.07 11.90
C ASP A 19 5.36 -4.28 12.04
N GLY A 20 5.46 -5.21 11.09
CA GLY A 20 4.57 -6.36 11.01
C GLY A 20 3.13 -6.07 10.54
N MET A 21 2.79 -4.80 10.24
CA MET A 21 1.47 -4.45 9.72
C MET A 21 1.28 -5.05 8.32
N THR A 22 0.26 -5.91 8.18
CA THR A 22 -0.16 -6.38 6.86
C THR A 22 -0.96 -5.29 6.16
N VAL A 23 -0.55 -4.91 4.95
CA VAL A 23 -1.22 -3.94 4.08
C VAL A 23 -1.31 -4.47 2.66
N THR A 24 -2.25 -3.93 1.90
CA THR A 24 -2.33 -4.15 0.45
C THR A 24 -2.03 -2.84 -0.27
N VAL A 25 -1.12 -2.89 -1.23
CA VAL A 25 -0.69 -1.72 -2.02
C VAL A 25 -1.28 -1.83 -3.43
N ASP A 26 -2.06 -0.85 -3.82
CA ASP A 26 -2.52 -0.63 -5.20
C ASP A 26 -1.66 0.47 -5.82
N GLY A 27 -0.60 0.05 -6.52
CA GLY A 27 0.32 0.95 -7.21
C GLY A 27 -0.28 1.64 -8.43
N TYR A 28 -1.39 1.14 -8.98
CA TYR A 28 -2.06 1.76 -10.13
C TYR A 28 -2.90 2.97 -9.70
N ARG A 29 -3.59 2.85 -8.55
CA ARG A 29 -4.44 3.92 -7.99
C ARG A 29 -3.71 4.80 -6.97
N GLY A 30 -2.51 4.41 -6.54
CA GLY A 30 -1.78 5.12 -5.48
C GLY A 30 -2.39 4.93 -4.10
N LEU A 31 -3.05 3.80 -3.84
CA LEU A 31 -3.79 3.54 -2.61
C LEU A 31 -3.11 2.46 -1.76
N VAL A 32 -3.20 2.62 -0.44
CA VAL A 32 -2.72 1.63 0.53
C VAL A 32 -3.87 1.32 1.48
N TYR A 33 -4.20 0.04 1.59
CA TYR A 33 -5.28 -0.46 2.43
C TYR A 33 -4.73 -1.26 3.59
N HIS A 34 -5.37 -1.17 4.75
CA HIS A 34 -5.04 -2.04 5.88
C HIS A 34 -5.48 -3.48 5.59
N GLY A 35 -4.65 -4.46 5.96
CA GLY A 35 -4.95 -5.88 5.81
C GLY A 35 -4.85 -6.40 4.37
N ARG A 36 -5.34 -7.63 4.18
CA ARG A 36 -5.46 -8.27 2.88
C ARG A 36 -6.84 -7.98 2.30
N ILE A 37 -6.89 -7.15 1.27
CA ILE A 37 -8.14 -6.90 0.52
C ILE A 37 -8.19 -7.80 -0.71
N ARG A 38 -9.38 -8.34 -0.97
CA ARG A 38 -9.69 -8.99 -2.24
C ARG A 38 -10.42 -7.98 -3.10
N LEU A 39 -9.76 -7.53 -4.17
CA LEU A 39 -10.43 -6.74 -5.19
C LEU A 39 -11.46 -7.65 -5.86
N THR A 40 -12.74 -7.31 -5.70
CA THR A 40 -13.81 -7.94 -6.48
C THR A 40 -14.01 -7.05 -7.69
N VAL A 41 -13.66 -7.58 -8.85
CA VAL A 41 -13.96 -6.98 -10.16
C VAL A 41 -15.33 -7.44 -10.62
#